data_AF-A0ABD1RRR4-F1
#
_entry.id   AF-A0ABD1RRR4-F1
#
_cell.length_a   1.000
_cell.length_b   1.000
_cell.length_c   1.000
_cell.angle_alpha   90.00
_cell.angle_beta   90.00
_cell.angle_gamma   90.00
#
_symmetry.space_group_name_H-M   'P 1'
#
loop_
_entity.id
_entity.type
_entity.pdbx_description
1 polymer ?
#
loop_
_entity_poly.entity_id
_entity_poly.type
_entity_poly.pdbx_seq_one_letter_code
_entity_poly.pdbx_strand_id
1 'polypeptide(L)'
;MDDGPDKSLMARHRLLAHKASMLVNDASLTDARSSYLLGEFENLHLRVKEIDIDGNNVNPHSYSKSLNPHSSSKSREPQVIEDPIEIRAKECGKRLKSSKEKAISKGNRQYSVCGAVEHDKRTCPNLNSKYLFYV
;
A
#
# COMPACT_ATOMS: atom_id res chain seq x y z
N MET A 1 0.98 -27.94 -4.98
CA MET A 1 0.78 -26.51 -4.63
C MET A 1 1.87 -26.21 -3.63
N ASP A 2 2.93 -25.57 -4.10
CA ASP A 2 4.18 -25.37 -3.36
C ASP A 2 3.97 -24.25 -2.33
N ASP A 3 3.88 -24.62 -1.05
CA ASP A 3 3.76 -23.69 0.07
C ASP A 3 5.16 -23.22 0.46
N GLY A 4 5.71 -22.31 -0.34
CA GLY A 4 7.05 -21.77 -0.17
C GLY A 4 7.28 -21.03 1.16
N PRO A 5 8.56 -20.82 1.55
CA PRO A 5 8.97 -20.20 2.82
C PRO A 5 8.44 -18.76 3.01
N ASP A 6 8.00 -18.12 1.93
CA ASP A 6 7.48 -16.76 1.90
C ASP A 6 6.21 -16.57 2.74
N LYS A 7 5.39 -17.62 2.90
CA LYS A 7 4.21 -17.57 3.77
C LYS A 7 4.59 -17.28 5.23
N SER A 8 5.71 -17.85 5.68
CA SER A 8 6.23 -17.64 7.04
C SER A 8 6.80 -16.23 7.22
N LEU A 9 7.49 -15.68 6.21
CA LEU A 9 8.00 -14.31 6.26
C LEU A 9 6.86 -13.28 6.32
N MET A 10 5.87 -13.40 5.44
CA MET A 10 4.74 -12.48 5.40
C MET A 10 3.88 -12.58 6.66
N ALA A 11 3.69 -13.78 7.21
CA ALA A 11 2.99 -13.97 8.48
C ALA A 11 3.74 -13.28 9.64
N ARG A 12 5.07 -13.44 9.73
CA ARG A 12 5.91 -12.76 10.73
C ARG A 12 5.83 -11.24 10.57
N HIS A 13 5.99 -10.73 9.36
CA HIS A 13 5.91 -9.30 9.09
C HIS A 13 4.55 -8.71 9.49
N ARG A 14 3.45 -9.38 9.11
CA ARG A 14 2.09 -8.93 9.47
C ARG A 14 1.89 -8.84 10.98
N LEU A 15 2.38 -9.84 11.73
CA LEU A 15 2.27 -9.86 13.18
C LEU A 15 3.06 -8.71 13.83
N LEU A 16 4.31 -8.51 13.40
CA LEU A 16 5.17 -7.43 13.92
C LEU A 16 4.58 -6.06 13.60
N ALA A 17 4.11 -5.85 12.37
CA ALA A 17 3.48 -4.61 11.95
C ALA A 17 2.21 -4.30 12.76
N HIS A 18 1.36 -5.30 13.01
CA HIS A 18 0.18 -5.13 13.85
C HIS A 18 0.56 -4.71 15.28
N LYS A 19 1.55 -5.37 15.88
CA LYS A 19 2.00 -5.06 17.25
C LYS A 19 2.62 -3.65 17.33
N ALA A 20 3.46 -3.28 16.36
CA ALA A 20 4.03 -1.95 16.27
C ALA A 20 2.95 -0.87 16.10
N SER A 21 1.95 -1.12 15.25
CA SER A 21 0.83 -0.18 15.06
C SER A 21 0.04 0.07 16.34
N MET A 22 -0.23 -0.98 17.13
CA MET A 22 -0.89 -0.80 18.45
C MET A 22 -0.06 0.10 19.37
N LEU A 23 1.24 -0.16 19.48
CA LEU A 23 2.14 0.65 20.32
C LEU A 23 2.21 2.11 19.87
N VAL A 24 2.24 2.34 18.55
CA VAL A 24 2.24 3.69 17.98
C VAL A 24 0.93 4.41 18.30
N ASN A 25 -0.22 3.73 18.15
CA ASN A 25 -1.51 4.31 18.50
C ASN A 25 -1.56 4.72 19.98
N ASP A 26 -1.11 3.85 20.89
CA ASP A 26 -1.11 4.13 22.33
C ASP A 26 -0.11 5.23 22.74
N ALA A 27 1.08 5.25 22.14
CA ALA A 27 2.12 6.23 22.44
C ALA A 27 1.80 7.60 21.85
N SER A 28 1.09 7.66 20.72
CA SER A 28 0.69 8.93 20.06
C SER A 28 -0.24 9.81 20.88
N LEU A 29 -0.82 9.27 21.97
CA LEU A 29 -1.73 10.01 22.84
C LEU A 29 -1.03 11.11 23.66
N THR A 30 0.30 11.05 23.84
CA THR A 30 1.06 12.06 24.61
C THR A 30 2.49 12.20 24.09
N ASP A 31 3.03 13.42 24.09
CA ASP A 31 4.40 13.72 23.62
C ASP A 31 5.49 12.96 24.40
N ALA A 32 5.31 12.76 25.71
CA ALA A 32 6.26 12.01 26.52
C ALA A 32 6.36 10.54 26.10
N ARG A 33 5.22 9.90 25.76
CA ARG A 33 5.18 8.51 25.32
C ARG A 33 5.69 8.34 23.90
N SER A 34 5.36 9.27 23.00
CA SER A 34 5.86 9.23 21.62
C SER A 34 7.38 9.43 21.56
N SER A 35 7.93 10.37 22.34
CA SER A 35 9.38 10.57 22.47
C SER A 35 10.09 9.35 23.05
N TYR A 36 9.52 8.72 24.08
CA TYR A 36 10.05 7.49 24.64
C TYR A 36 10.06 6.35 23.60
N LEU A 37 8.92 6.10 22.94
CA LEU A 37 8.80 5.02 21.96
C LEU A 37 9.75 5.21 20.76
N LEU A 38 10.00 6.45 20.34
CA LEU A 38 10.94 6.74 19.27
C LEU A 38 12.37 6.31 19.62
N GLY A 39 12.85 6.66 20.81
CA GLY A 39 14.17 6.24 21.29
C GLY A 39 14.28 4.72 21.45
N GLU A 40 13.21 4.06 21.90
CA GLU A 40 13.15 2.60 21.97
C GLU A 40 13.20 1.95 20.58
N PHE A 41 12.54 2.52 19.57
CA PHE A 41 12.64 2.01 18.19
C PHE A 41 14.05 2.13 17.61
N GLU A 42 14.76 3.23 17.89
CA GLU A 42 16.17 3.38 17.51
C GLU A 42 17.05 2.33 18.19
N ASN A 43 16.87 2.12 19.50
CA ASN A 43 17.60 1.08 20.23
C ASN A 43 17.30 -0.32 19.68
N LEU A 44 16.03 -0.64 19.47
CA LEU A 44 15.59 -1.92 18.93
C LEU A 44 16.18 -2.16 17.53
N HIS A 45 16.25 -1.12 16.69
CA HIS A 45 16.84 -1.22 15.36
C HIS A 45 18.33 -1.57 15.41
N LEU A 46 19.09 -1.02 16.36
CA LEU A 46 20.49 -1.40 16.59
C LEU A 46 20.61 -2.87 17.02
N ARG A 47 19.80 -3.30 17.98
CA ARG A 47 19.82 -4.69 18.48
C ARG A 47 19.42 -5.71 17.42
N VAL A 48 18.46 -5.39 16.56
CA VAL A 48 18.08 -6.27 15.44
C VAL A 48 19.24 -6.41 14.44
N LYS A 49 19.95 -5.32 14.14
CA LYS A 49 21.14 -5.37 13.26
C LYS A 49 22.28 -6.19 13.86
N GLU A 50 22.46 -6.18 15.19
CA GLU A 50 23.45 -7.01 15.87
C GLU A 50 23.15 -8.50 15.74
N ILE A 51 21.87 -8.90 15.79
CA ILE A 51 21.44 -10.30 15.64
C ILE A 51 21.80 -10.86 14.25
N ASP A 52 21.76 -10.04 13.21
CA ASP A 52 22.09 -10.47 11.84
C ASP A 52 23.61 -10.65 11.63
N ILE A 53 24.45 -10.08 12.50
CA ILE A 53 25.93 -10.16 12.44
C ILE A 53 26.45 -11.33 13.31
N ASP A 54 25.87 -11.52 14.49
CA ASP A 54 26.34 -12.48 15.50
C ASP A 54 25.47 -13.74 15.58
N GLY A 55 25.34 -14.47 14.47
CA GLY A 55 24.70 -15.79 14.43
C GLY A 55 25.33 -16.86 15.35
N ASN A 56 26.23 -16.48 16.28
CA ASN A 56 26.84 -17.38 17.25
C ASN A 56 27.32 -16.69 18.54
N ASN A 57 26.50 -15.93 19.27
CA ASN A 57 26.67 -15.87 20.74
C ASN A 57 25.41 -15.42 21.48
N VAL A 58 24.93 -16.27 22.38
CA VAL A 58 23.83 -15.99 23.29
C VAL A 58 24.41 -15.41 24.58
N ASN A 59 24.10 -14.16 24.92
CA ASN A 59 23.56 -13.85 26.25
C ASN A 59 23.03 -12.40 26.36
N PRO A 60 21.87 -12.19 27.02
CA PRO A 60 21.26 -10.88 27.21
C PRO A 60 21.64 -10.29 28.57
N HIS A 61 22.34 -9.15 28.62
CA HIS A 61 22.30 -8.33 29.84
C HIS A 61 22.66 -6.85 29.65
N SER A 62 21.95 -6.05 30.46
CA SER A 62 22.19 -4.68 30.95
C SER A 62 21.88 -3.50 30.03
N TYR A 63 20.74 -2.89 30.36
CA TYR A 63 20.57 -1.45 30.48
C TYR A 63 21.80 -0.78 31.12
N SER A 64 22.39 0.19 30.44
CA SER A 64 23.15 1.26 31.11
C SER A 64 23.15 2.52 30.27
N LYS A 65 22.37 3.47 30.77
CA LYS A 65 22.49 4.92 30.60
C LYS A 65 23.96 5.35 30.70
N SER A 66 24.52 5.98 29.67
CA SER A 66 25.65 6.90 29.86
C SER A 66 25.69 7.95 28.75
N LEU A 67 25.67 9.19 29.19
CA LEU A 67 25.83 10.40 28.42
C LEU A 67 27.30 10.56 27.96
N ASN A 68 27.42 11.13 26.75
CA ASN A 68 28.41 12.12 26.33
C ASN A 68 29.73 11.71 25.61
N PRO A 69 30.28 12.65 24.80
CA PRO A 69 30.88 12.39 23.48
C PRO A 69 32.40 12.66 23.43
N HIS A 70 33.14 11.99 22.53
CA HIS A 70 34.18 12.61 21.68
C HIS A 70 34.88 11.60 20.75
N SER A 71 35.17 12.04 19.51
CA SER A 71 36.29 11.66 18.61
C SER A 71 36.62 10.17 18.38
N SER A 72 36.72 9.62 17.18
CA SER A 72 37.55 10.08 16.06
C SER A 72 37.42 9.08 14.89
N SER A 73 37.39 9.63 13.67
CA SER A 73 37.87 9.06 12.40
C SER A 73 37.83 7.54 12.19
N LYS A 74 36.97 7.11 11.27
CA LYS A 74 37.34 6.24 10.14
C LYS A 74 36.28 6.40 9.04
N SER A 75 36.64 7.15 8.02
CA SER A 75 35.90 7.28 6.76
C SER A 75 35.75 5.89 6.13
N ARG A 76 34.57 5.27 6.27
CA ARG A 76 34.14 4.20 5.38
C ARG A 76 33.32 4.85 4.28
N GLU A 77 33.88 4.78 3.09
CA GLU A 77 33.29 5.10 1.80
C GLU A 77 31.81 4.69 1.72
N PRO A 78 30.90 5.58 1.30
CA PRO A 78 29.50 5.22 1.12
C PRO A 78 29.41 4.14 0.05
N GLN A 79 28.96 2.94 0.41
CA GLN A 79 28.49 1.99 -0.59
C GLN A 79 27.28 2.62 -1.25
N VAL A 80 27.44 2.97 -2.53
CA VAL A 80 26.35 3.46 -3.37
C VAL A 80 25.36 2.31 -3.50
N ILE A 81 24.26 2.41 -2.77
CA ILE A 81 23.09 1.55 -2.97
C ILE A 81 22.55 1.96 -4.33
N GLU A 82 22.73 1.11 -5.34
CA GLU A 82 22.09 1.32 -6.64
C GLU A 82 20.57 1.32 -6.45
N ASP A 83 19.93 2.37 -6.94
CA ASP A 83 18.48 2.48 -6.92
C ASP A 83 17.88 1.25 -7.63
N PRO A 84 16.85 0.59 -7.05
CA PRO A 84 16.20 -0.54 -7.69
C PRO A 84 15.78 -0.19 -9.12
N ILE A 85 16.11 -1.05 -10.08
CA ILE A 85 15.72 -0.90 -11.48
C ILE A 85 14.22 -0.59 -11.53
N GLU A 86 13.84 0.52 -12.17
CA GLU A 86 12.45 0.90 -12.35
C GLU A 86 11.69 -0.23 -13.05
N ILE A 87 10.96 -1.00 -12.26
CA ILE A 87 10.06 -2.03 -12.75
C ILE A 87 8.85 -1.26 -13.28
N ARG A 88 8.66 -1.24 -14.61
CA ARG A 88 7.43 -0.70 -15.20
C ARG A 88 6.26 -1.37 -14.51
N ALA A 89 5.48 -0.58 -13.75
CA ALA A 89 4.24 -1.06 -13.19
C ALA A 89 3.46 -1.72 -14.33
N LYS A 90 2.98 -2.95 -14.11
CA LYS A 90 2.03 -3.58 -15.04
C LYS A 90 0.96 -2.53 -15.31
N GLU A 91 0.83 -2.14 -16.59
CA GLU A 91 -0.22 -1.23 -17.05
C GLU A 91 -1.51 -1.64 -16.34
N CYS A 92 -2.14 -0.71 -15.65
CA CYS A 92 -3.41 -0.97 -14.98
C CYS A 92 -4.35 -1.53 -16.05
N GLY A 93 -4.54 -2.84 -16.04
CA GLY A 93 -5.15 -3.55 -17.15
C GLY A 93 -6.48 -2.90 -17.47
N LYS A 94 -6.72 -2.62 -18.75
CA LYS A 94 -7.96 -1.96 -19.19
C LYS A 94 -9.16 -2.67 -18.55
N ARG A 95 -10.00 -1.91 -17.83
CA ARG A 95 -11.18 -2.45 -17.16
C ARG A 95 -12.02 -3.23 -18.17
N LEU A 96 -12.49 -4.41 -17.78
CA LEU A 96 -13.46 -5.16 -18.56
C LEU A 96 -14.71 -4.30 -18.78
N LYS A 97 -15.05 -4.06 -20.05
CA LYS A 97 -16.30 -3.38 -20.44
C LYS A 97 -17.50 -4.24 -20.05
N SER A 98 -18.52 -3.62 -19.47
CA SER A 98 -19.80 -4.28 -19.20
C SER A 98 -20.50 -4.71 -20.50
N SER A 99 -21.45 -5.64 -20.40
CA SER A 99 -22.28 -6.05 -21.54
C SER A 99 -23.00 -4.87 -22.19
N LYS A 100 -23.42 -3.88 -21.38
CA LYS A 100 -24.03 -2.64 -21.85
C LYS A 100 -23.06 -1.82 -22.71
N GLU A 101 -21.83 -1.60 -22.22
CA GLU A 101 -20.79 -0.88 -22.96
C GLU A 101 -20.40 -1.60 -24.27
N LYS A 102 -20.32 -2.93 -24.23
CA LYS A 102 -20.07 -3.75 -25.42
C LYS A 102 -21.19 -3.63 -26.46
N ALA A 103 -22.45 -3.64 -26.03
CA ALA A 103 -23.61 -3.53 -26.92
C ALA A 103 -23.69 -2.16 -27.61
N ILE A 104 -23.35 -1.08 -26.90
CA ILE A 104 -23.25 0.28 -27.47
C ILE A 104 -22.17 0.31 -28.54
N SER A 105 -20.96 -0.19 -28.24
CA SER A 105 -19.85 -0.18 -29.21
C SER A 105 -20.10 -1.03 -30.45
N LYS A 106 -20.99 -2.03 -30.37
CA LYS A 106 -21.36 -2.89 -31.50
C LYS A 106 -22.55 -2.34 -32.30
N GLY A 107 -23.16 -1.24 -31.89
CA GLY A 107 -24.38 -0.74 -32.53
C GLY A 107 -25.58 -1.69 -32.40
N ASN A 108 -25.58 -2.59 -31.41
CA ASN A 108 -26.64 -3.59 -31.25
C ASN A 108 -27.65 -3.20 -30.15
N ARG A 109 -27.47 -2.02 -29.53
CA ARG A 109 -28.35 -1.57 -28.46
C ARG A 109 -29.53 -0.82 -29.06
N GLN A 110 -30.68 -1.48 -29.09
CA GLN A 110 -31.95 -0.87 -29.46
C GLN A 110 -32.62 -0.27 -28.22
N TYR A 111 -33.23 0.90 -28.37
CA TYR A 111 -34.12 1.45 -27.36
C TYR A 111 -35.40 0.62 -27.30
N SER A 112 -35.73 0.07 -26.14
CA SER A 112 -36.79 -0.92 -25.98
C SER A 112 -38.18 -0.46 -26.41
N VAL A 113 -38.46 0.85 -26.42
CA VAL A 113 -39.80 1.37 -26.73
C VAL A 113 -40.00 1.57 -28.23
N CYS A 114 -38.97 1.95 -28.98
CA CYS A 114 -39.11 2.23 -30.42
C CYS A 114 -38.16 1.45 -31.32
N GLY A 115 -37.34 0.54 -30.78
CA GLY A 115 -36.46 -0.35 -31.52
C GLY A 115 -35.26 0.32 -32.21
N ALA A 116 -35.15 1.65 -32.16
CA ALA A 116 -34.07 2.39 -32.81
C ALA A 116 -32.76 2.26 -32.03
N VAL A 117 -31.64 2.17 -32.75
CA VAL A 117 -30.29 1.99 -32.18
C VAL A 117 -29.62 3.32 -31.82
N GLU A 118 -30.07 4.40 -32.45
CA GLU A 118 -29.36 5.69 -32.47
C GLU A 118 -29.52 6.52 -31.20
N HIS A 119 -30.61 6.31 -30.44
CA HIS A 119 -30.99 7.23 -29.37
C HIS A 119 -31.44 6.52 -28.09
N ASP A 120 -31.51 7.30 -27.01
CA ASP A 120 -31.97 6.85 -25.70
C ASP A 120 -33.37 7.39 -25.39
N LYS A 121 -33.97 6.97 -24.26
CA LYS A 121 -35.28 7.45 -23.80
C LYS A 121 -35.43 8.98 -23.87
N ARG A 122 -34.37 9.72 -23.53
CA ARG A 122 -34.36 11.19 -23.48
C ARG A 122 -34.32 11.85 -24.85
N THR A 123 -33.74 11.17 -25.83
CA THR A 123 -33.56 11.67 -27.20
C THR A 123 -34.47 10.97 -28.19
N CYS A 124 -35.42 10.16 -27.70
CA CYS A 124 -36.35 9.43 -28.52
C CYS A 124 -37.37 10.39 -29.16
N PRO A 125 -37.37 10.55 -30.50
CA PRO A 125 -38.31 11.44 -31.17
C PRO A 125 -39.76 11.00 -30.98
N ASN A 126 -40.02 9.69 -30.84
CA ASN A 126 -41.37 9.17 -30.56
C ASN A 126 -41.89 9.51 -29.16
N LEU A 127 -41.00 9.79 -28.20
CA LEU A 127 -41.40 10.26 -26.88
C LEU A 127 -41.40 11.79 -26.83
N ASN A 128 -40.42 12.44 -27.46
CA ASN A 128 -40.29 13.89 -27.44
C ASN A 128 -41.39 14.58 -28.26
N SER A 129 -41.82 13.99 -29.38
CA SER A 129 -42.95 14.50 -30.17
C SER A 129 -44.27 14.51 -29.42
N LYS A 130 -44.46 13.63 -28.43
CA LYS A 130 -45.67 13.59 -27.60
C LYS A 130 -45.76 14.72 -26.59
N TYR A 131 -44.63 15.34 -26.22
CA TYR A 131 -44.59 16.48 -25.31
C TYR A 131 -44.60 17.83 -26.03
N LEU A 132 -44.44 17.87 -27.35
CA LEU A 132 -44.48 19.10 -28.16
C LEU A 132 -45.90 19.57 -28.51
N PHE A 133 -46.95 18.82 -28.16
CA PHE A 133 -48.36 19.21 -28.34
C PHE A 133 -49.00 19.78 -27.06
N TYR A 134 -48.22 20.00 -26.00
CA TYR A 134 -48.63 20.65 -24.75
C TYR A 134 -47.88 21.97 -24.55
N VAL A 135 -47.83 22.80 -25.60
CA VAL A 135 -47.48 24.23 -25.51
C VAL A 135 -48.59 25.02 -26.19
#